data_AF-A0A9D7ND10-F1
#
_entry.id   AF-A0A9D7ND10-F1
#
_cell.length_a   1.000
_cell.length_b   1.000
_cell.length_c   1.000
_cell.angle_alpha   90.00
_cell.angle_beta   90.00
_cell.angle_gamma   90.00
#
_symmetry.space_group_name_H-M   'P 1'
#
loop_
_entity.id
_entity.type
_entity.pdbx_description
1 polymer ?
#
loop_
_entity_poly.entity_id
_entity_poly.type
_entity_poly.pdbx_seq_one_letter_code
_entity_poly.pdbx_strand_id
1 'polypeptide(L)'
;MGILALSAIMVAGAGFYLFSKSFPNFKPGDKKIQADLKAIRKEVLDAMPDLSPLRMEDMESLSSKEIDKSVKKRVTTDQRGVFVTIFEEPAAAYYHRRYLSNNRDALLFAKTYHHEYNFWIKGDEANLVIDQLPVGVYNEKTGVLIGCTQPKNDC
;
A
#
# COMPACT_ATOMS: atom_id res chain seq x y z
N MET A 1 1.68 -8.98 27.54
CA MET A 1 1.13 -8.60 26.21
C MET A 1 0.76 -7.11 26.08
N GLY A 2 0.49 -6.36 27.17
CA GLY A 2 0.05 -4.95 27.07
C GLY A 2 1.10 -3.95 26.55
N ILE A 3 2.39 -4.18 26.81
CA ILE A 3 3.47 -3.24 26.42
C ILE A 3 3.73 -3.27 24.90
N LEU A 4 3.66 -4.45 24.27
CA LEU A 4 3.82 -4.61 22.81
C LEU A 4 2.66 -3.98 22.01
N ALA A 5 1.44 -4.05 22.55
CA ALA A 5 0.29 -3.39 21.94
C ALA A 5 0.39 -1.86 22.01
N LEU A 6 0.86 -1.32 23.14
CA LEU A 6 1.08 0.11 23.32
C LEU A 6 2.20 0.65 22.41
N SER A 7 3.32 -0.07 22.27
CA SER A 7 4.40 0.32 21.36
C SER A 7 3.98 0.25 19.90
N ALA A 8 3.19 -0.76 19.50
CA ALA A 8 2.67 -0.86 18.14
C ALA A 8 1.71 0.29 17.79
N ILE A 9 0.86 0.71 18.74
CA ILE A 9 -0.03 1.88 18.56
C ILE A 9 0.77 3.18 18.47
N MET A 10 1.85 3.33 19.26
CA MET A 10 2.71 4.51 19.22
C MET A 10 3.49 4.62 17.91
N VAL A 11 4.08 3.50 17.44
CA VAL A 11 4.80 3.46 16.16
C VAL A 11 3.85 3.70 15.00
N ALA A 12 2.65 3.10 15.04
CA ALA A 12 1.65 3.35 14.02
C ALA A 12 1.15 4.80 14.00
N GLY A 13 0.98 5.42 15.18
CA GLY A 13 0.58 6.81 15.32
C GLY A 13 1.68 7.79 14.88
N ALA A 14 2.94 7.51 15.19
CA ALA A 14 4.09 8.34 14.83
C ALA A 14 4.40 8.26 13.32
N GLY A 15 4.39 7.05 12.73
CA GLY A 15 4.54 6.88 11.29
C GLY A 15 3.43 7.60 10.51
N PHE A 16 2.19 7.51 11.00
CA PHE A 16 1.04 8.19 10.41
C PHE A 16 1.09 9.73 10.55
N TYR A 17 1.53 10.23 11.72
CA TYR A 17 1.72 11.68 11.94
C TYR A 17 2.79 12.24 11.00
N LEU A 18 3.92 11.55 10.87
CA LEU A 18 5.00 11.94 9.97
C LEU A 18 4.57 11.84 8.50
N PHE A 19 3.80 10.82 8.12
CA PHE A 19 3.16 10.71 6.80
C PHE A 19 2.28 11.93 6.50
N SER A 20 1.44 12.37 7.45
CA SER A 20 0.55 13.54 7.23
C SER A 20 1.29 14.88 7.07
N LYS A 21 2.50 14.99 7.62
CA LYS A 21 3.28 16.23 7.62
C LYS A 21 4.24 16.34 6.43
N SER A 22 4.66 15.20 5.88
CA SER A 22 5.58 15.16 4.75
C SER A 22 4.96 15.53 3.41
N PHE A 23 3.63 15.70 3.27
CA PHE A 23 2.98 16.11 2.01
C PHE A 23 2.25 17.47 2.14
N PRO A 24 2.96 18.62 2.20
CA PRO A 24 2.39 19.96 2.30
C PRO A 24 1.35 20.38 1.24
N ASN A 25 1.21 19.68 0.10
CA ASN A 25 0.14 19.92 -0.88
C ASN A 25 -1.19 19.17 -0.59
N PHE A 26 -1.47 18.93 0.69
CA PHE A 26 -2.62 18.15 1.16
C PHE A 26 -3.96 18.86 0.89
N LYS A 27 -4.76 18.35 -0.06
CA LYS A 27 -6.09 18.88 -0.41
C LYS A 27 -7.17 18.15 0.41
N PRO A 28 -8.37 18.73 0.60
CA PRO A 28 -9.44 18.16 1.43
C PRO A 28 -9.90 16.73 1.06
N GLY A 29 -9.61 16.24 -0.15
CA GLY A 29 -9.88 14.87 -0.59
C GLY A 29 -9.01 13.80 0.10
N ASP A 30 -7.91 14.20 0.72
CA ASP A 30 -6.88 13.28 1.21
C ASP A 30 -7.28 12.62 2.54
N LYS A 31 -8.18 13.24 3.32
CA LYS A 31 -8.79 12.60 4.51
C LYS A 31 -9.64 11.39 4.14
N LYS A 32 -10.34 11.44 3.00
CA LYS A 32 -11.13 10.31 2.48
C LYS A 32 -10.19 9.19 2.04
N ILE A 33 -9.07 9.54 1.41
CA ILE A 33 -8.05 8.58 0.97
C ILE A 33 -7.38 7.91 2.17
N GLN A 34 -7.09 8.64 3.24
CA GLN A 34 -6.57 8.04 4.48
C GLN A 34 -7.58 7.11 5.15
N ALA A 35 -8.86 7.50 5.21
CA ALA A 35 -9.92 6.65 5.72
C ALA A 35 -10.08 5.38 4.87
N ASP A 36 -10.01 5.52 3.55
CA ASP A 36 -10.05 4.42 2.60
C ASP A 36 -8.84 3.50 2.79
N LEU A 37 -7.61 4.03 2.90
CA LEU A 37 -6.40 3.24 3.18
C LEU A 37 -6.52 2.46 4.48
N LYS A 38 -7.03 3.09 5.54
CA LYS A 38 -7.24 2.41 6.83
C LYS A 38 -8.28 1.30 6.72
N ALA A 39 -9.38 1.54 6.01
CA ALA A 39 -10.43 0.56 5.79
C ALA A 39 -9.94 -0.60 4.91
N ILE A 40 -9.20 -0.30 3.83
CA ILE A 40 -8.60 -1.27 2.92
C ILE A 40 -7.58 -2.13 3.66
N ARG A 41 -6.67 -1.49 4.39
CA ARG A 41 -5.67 -2.19 5.21
C ARG A 41 -6.36 -3.16 6.18
N LYS A 42 -7.44 -2.71 6.84
CA LYS A 42 -8.23 -3.58 7.72
C LYS A 42 -8.87 -4.74 6.96
N GLU A 43 -9.54 -4.48 5.83
CA GLU A 43 -10.19 -5.52 5.01
C GLU A 43 -9.18 -6.57 4.52
N VAL A 44 -8.00 -6.14 4.10
CA VAL A 44 -6.94 -7.02 3.62
C VAL A 44 -6.35 -7.81 4.77
N LEU A 45 -5.98 -7.18 5.89
CA LEU A 45 -5.43 -7.86 7.05
C LEU A 45 -6.41 -8.87 7.66
N ASP A 46 -7.71 -8.55 7.72
CA ASP A 46 -8.72 -9.43 8.29
C ASP A 46 -9.04 -10.63 7.36
N ALA A 47 -8.82 -10.48 6.05
CA ALA A 47 -9.07 -11.52 5.05
C ALA A 47 -7.79 -12.23 4.57
N MET A 48 -6.64 -11.91 5.15
CA MET A 48 -5.35 -12.41 4.68
C MET A 48 -5.07 -13.81 5.22
N PRO A 49 -4.63 -14.75 4.35
CA PRO A 49 -4.01 -15.98 4.80
C PRO A 49 -2.65 -15.67 5.44
N ASP A 50 -2.11 -16.64 6.17
CA ASP A 50 -0.75 -16.55 6.70
C ASP A 50 0.23 -16.51 5.52
N LEU A 51 0.99 -15.41 5.41
CA LEU A 51 1.92 -15.23 4.31
C LEU A 51 3.22 -15.97 4.59
N SER A 52 3.80 -16.56 3.55
CA SER A 52 5.11 -17.18 3.59
C SER A 52 6.19 -16.16 3.21
N PRO A 53 7.39 -16.22 3.84
CA PRO A 53 8.51 -15.39 3.44
C PRO A 53 8.91 -15.65 2.00
N LEU A 54 8.95 -14.60 1.18
CA LEU A 54 9.53 -14.65 -0.16
C LEU A 54 11.04 -14.49 -0.06
N ARG A 55 11.81 -15.54 -0.39
CA ARG A 55 13.25 -15.41 -0.54
C ARG A 55 13.58 -14.96 -1.96
N MET A 56 14.78 -14.42 -2.13
CA MET A 56 15.21 -13.93 -3.44
C MET A 56 15.31 -15.06 -4.46
N GLU A 57 15.71 -16.25 -4.01
CA GLU A 57 15.70 -17.48 -4.83
C GLU A 57 14.29 -17.86 -5.32
N ASP A 58 13.25 -17.50 -4.56
CA ASP A 58 11.87 -17.87 -4.86
C ASP A 58 11.20 -16.84 -5.81
N MET A 59 11.87 -15.71 -6.13
CA MET A 59 11.33 -14.73 -7.08
C MET A 59 11.16 -15.30 -8.48
N GLU A 60 12.04 -16.21 -8.90
CA GLU A 60 11.91 -16.94 -10.18
C GLU A 60 10.71 -17.89 -10.17
N SER A 61 10.24 -18.26 -8.97
CA SER A 61 9.13 -19.18 -8.71
C SER A 61 7.82 -18.44 -8.40
N LEU A 62 7.74 -17.13 -8.68
CA LEU A 62 6.48 -16.41 -8.60
C LEU A 62 5.52 -16.90 -9.68
N SER A 63 4.34 -17.34 -9.25
CA SER A 63 3.29 -17.75 -10.17
C SER A 63 2.42 -16.55 -10.56
N SER A 64 1.93 -16.54 -11.79
CA SER A 64 0.85 -15.62 -12.20
C SER A 64 -0.51 -15.99 -11.59
N LYS A 65 -0.58 -17.06 -10.79
CA LYS A 65 -1.79 -17.51 -10.10
C LYS A 65 -2.10 -16.60 -8.92
N GLU A 66 -3.38 -16.28 -8.79
CA GLU A 66 -3.94 -15.55 -7.65
C GLU A 66 -5.00 -16.43 -6.97
N ILE A 67 -4.98 -16.47 -5.63
CA ILE A 67 -6.05 -17.05 -4.81
C ILE A 67 -6.90 -15.94 -4.19
N ASP A 68 -8.11 -16.28 -3.75
CA ASP A 68 -9.06 -15.37 -3.09
C ASP A 68 -9.36 -14.07 -3.86
N LYS A 69 -9.24 -14.14 -5.19
CA LYS A 69 -9.47 -13.03 -6.10
C LYS A 69 -10.90 -12.54 -6.00
N SER A 70 -11.07 -11.24 -5.77
CA SER A 70 -12.38 -10.60 -5.77
C SER A 70 -12.30 -9.26 -6.49
N VAL A 71 -13.25 -9.05 -7.40
CA VAL A 71 -13.40 -7.79 -8.14
C VAL A 71 -14.80 -7.26 -7.89
N LYS A 72 -14.91 -6.04 -7.35
CA LYS A 72 -16.16 -5.35 -7.08
C LYS A 72 -16.19 -4.06 -7.90
N LYS A 73 -17.11 -3.97 -8.86
CA LYS A 73 -17.34 -2.76 -9.67
C LYS A 73 -18.62 -2.07 -9.19
N ARG A 74 -18.48 -0.93 -8.52
CA ARG A 74 -19.58 -0.04 -8.12
C ARG A 74 -19.21 1.40 -8.48
N VAL A 75 -19.17 2.30 -7.50
CA VAL A 75 -18.66 3.67 -7.63
C VAL A 75 -17.12 3.70 -7.70
N THR A 76 -16.48 2.64 -7.21
CA THR A 76 -15.07 2.35 -7.42
C THR A 76 -14.93 0.98 -8.05
N THR A 77 -13.78 0.71 -8.66
CA THR A 77 -13.37 -0.64 -9.02
C THR A 77 -12.37 -1.11 -7.99
N ASP A 78 -12.82 -1.98 -7.09
CA ASP A 78 -12.00 -2.58 -6.06
C ASP A 78 -11.60 -4.00 -6.51
N GLN A 79 -10.32 -4.31 -6.46
CA GLN A 79 -9.77 -5.62 -6.75
C GLN A 79 -8.85 -6.04 -5.61
N ARG A 80 -8.96 -7.29 -5.16
CA ARG A 80 -8.07 -7.87 -4.16
C ARG A 80 -7.73 -9.30 -4.54
N GLY A 81 -6.64 -9.79 -3.98
CA GLY A 81 -6.23 -11.18 -4.11
C GLY A 81 -4.91 -11.43 -3.39
N VAL A 82 -4.48 -12.68 -3.45
CA VAL A 82 -3.20 -13.12 -2.90
C VAL A 82 -2.42 -13.82 -4.00
N PHE A 83 -1.24 -13.30 -4.31
CA PHE A 83 -0.28 -13.96 -5.18
C PHE A 83 0.33 -15.15 -4.44
N VAL A 84 0.51 -16.25 -5.16
CA VAL A 84 1.13 -17.47 -4.64
C VAL A 84 2.38 -17.84 -5.43
N THR A 85 3.26 -18.63 -4.84
CA THR A 85 4.39 -19.25 -5.55
C THR A 85 3.87 -20.39 -6.46
N ILE A 86 4.76 -20.96 -7.29
CA ILE A 86 4.44 -22.21 -8.03
C ILE A 86 4.09 -23.39 -7.12
N PHE A 87 4.49 -23.33 -5.84
CA PHE A 87 4.17 -24.32 -4.80
C PHE A 87 2.88 -23.99 -4.05
N GLU A 88 2.11 -23.00 -4.53
CA GLU A 88 0.84 -22.55 -3.95
C GLU A 88 0.96 -21.90 -2.56
N GLU A 89 2.15 -21.46 -2.19
CA GLU A 89 2.39 -20.76 -0.93
C GLU A 89 1.98 -19.28 -1.06
N PRO A 90 1.14 -18.74 -0.15
CA PRO A 90 0.77 -17.32 -0.14
C PRO A 90 1.99 -16.41 0.01
N ALA A 91 2.25 -15.58 -0.99
CA ALA A 91 3.47 -14.78 -1.08
C ALA A 91 3.21 -13.29 -0.79
N ALA A 92 2.20 -12.72 -1.43
CA ALA A 92 1.85 -11.32 -1.28
C ALA A 92 0.35 -11.09 -1.44
N ALA A 93 -0.27 -10.41 -0.48
CA ALA A 93 -1.65 -9.96 -0.60
C ALA A 93 -1.69 -8.55 -1.16
N TYR A 94 -2.69 -8.26 -1.98
CA TYR A 94 -2.86 -6.94 -2.56
C TYR A 94 -4.32 -6.48 -2.55
N TYR A 95 -4.49 -5.17 -2.59
CA TYR A 95 -5.76 -4.52 -2.81
C TYR A 95 -5.56 -3.27 -3.65
N HIS A 96 -6.33 -3.16 -4.71
CA HIS A 96 -6.31 -2.06 -5.64
C HIS A 96 -7.70 -1.45 -5.73
N ARG A 97 -7.82 -0.16 -5.42
CA ARG A 97 -9.03 0.63 -5.61
C ARG A 97 -8.78 1.68 -6.67
N ARG A 98 -9.53 1.61 -7.77
CA ARG A 98 -9.57 2.65 -8.79
C ARG A 98 -10.82 3.49 -8.62
N TYR A 99 -10.64 4.82 -8.57
CA TYR A 99 -11.76 5.75 -8.50
C TYR A 99 -12.31 6.05 -9.90
N LEU A 100 -13.63 6.26 -9.99
CA LEU A 100 -14.28 6.80 -11.19
C LEU A 100 -13.93 8.28 -11.31
N SER A 101 -12.80 8.57 -11.95
CA SER A 101 -12.25 9.90 -12.12
C SER A 101 -11.67 10.03 -13.53
N ASN A 102 -11.70 11.25 -14.10
CA ASN A 102 -11.06 11.53 -15.39
C ASN A 102 -9.53 11.40 -15.31
N ASN A 103 -8.98 11.54 -14.10
CA ASN A 103 -7.57 11.32 -13.81
C ASN A 103 -7.37 9.88 -13.30
N ARG A 104 -6.21 9.29 -13.58
CA ARG A 104 -5.82 7.95 -13.12
C ARG A 104 -5.58 7.97 -11.60
N ASP A 105 -6.65 8.07 -10.83
CA ASP A 105 -6.63 8.15 -9.38
C ASP A 105 -6.92 6.76 -8.81
N ALA A 106 -5.97 6.22 -8.05
CA ALA A 106 -6.07 4.89 -7.48
C ALA A 106 -5.27 4.74 -6.19
N LEU A 107 -5.65 3.75 -5.39
CA LEU A 107 -4.88 3.27 -4.25
C LEU A 107 -4.47 1.83 -4.51
N LEU A 108 -3.22 1.52 -4.22
CA LEU A 108 -2.71 0.15 -4.22
C LEU A 108 -2.06 -0.10 -2.87
N PHE A 109 -2.59 -1.06 -2.14
CA PHE A 109 -1.98 -1.64 -0.96
C PHE A 109 -1.43 -3.01 -1.32
N ALA A 110 -0.21 -3.31 -0.89
CA ALA A 110 0.36 -4.64 -0.96
C ALA A 110 1.03 -4.99 0.37
N LYS A 111 0.91 -6.24 0.79
CA LYS A 111 1.57 -6.76 1.99
C LYS A 111 2.27 -8.06 1.64
N THR A 112 3.52 -8.14 2.07
CA THR A 112 4.35 -9.35 2.08
C THR A 112 4.55 -9.79 3.53
N TYR A 113 5.25 -10.90 3.73
CA TYR A 113 5.62 -11.35 5.08
C TYR A 113 6.38 -10.27 5.88
N HIS A 114 7.28 -9.53 5.22
CA HIS A 114 8.16 -8.56 5.89
C HIS A 114 7.65 -7.12 5.83
N HIS A 115 7.02 -6.73 4.72
CA HIS A 115 6.78 -5.32 4.40
C HIS A 115 5.36 -5.04 3.95
N GLU A 116 4.90 -3.83 4.26
CA GLU A 116 3.68 -3.24 3.73
C GLU A 116 3.99 -2.07 2.82
N TYR A 117 3.37 -2.08 1.64
CA TYR A 117 3.54 -1.08 0.60
C TYR A 117 2.21 -0.38 0.37
N ASN A 118 2.22 0.95 0.37
CA ASN A 118 1.07 1.75 0.01
C ASN A 118 1.48 2.69 -1.12
N PHE A 119 0.73 2.63 -2.20
CA PHE A 119 0.87 3.50 -3.34
C PHE A 119 -0.40 4.34 -3.46
N TRP A 120 -0.23 5.64 -3.51
CA TRP A 120 -1.29 6.55 -3.87
C TRP A 120 -1.00 7.17 -5.24
N ILE A 121 -1.75 6.69 -6.24
CA ILE A 121 -1.59 7.03 -7.64
C ILE A 121 -2.53 8.19 -7.97
N LYS A 122 -1.97 9.23 -8.60
CA LYS A 122 -2.69 10.41 -9.06
C LYS A 122 -2.14 10.84 -10.42
N GLY A 123 -2.83 10.46 -11.48
CA GLY A 123 -2.39 10.75 -12.84
C GLY A 123 -1.16 9.91 -13.21
N ASP A 124 0.01 10.55 -13.27
CA ASP A 124 1.29 9.91 -13.64
C ASP A 124 2.26 9.82 -12.45
N GLU A 125 1.81 10.22 -11.26
CA GLU A 125 2.61 10.19 -10.04
C GLU A 125 2.03 9.17 -9.06
N ALA A 126 2.92 8.46 -8.36
CA ALA A 126 2.56 7.53 -7.30
C ALA A 126 3.38 7.84 -6.05
N ASN A 127 2.71 8.29 -5.00
CA ASN A 127 3.33 8.45 -3.68
C ASN A 127 3.53 7.07 -3.06
N LEU A 128 4.76 6.77 -2.64
CA LEU A 128 5.17 5.48 -2.08
C LEU A 128 5.42 5.60 -0.58
N VAL A 129 4.80 4.69 0.18
CA VAL A 129 5.01 4.49 1.60
C VAL A 129 5.32 3.03 1.85
N ILE A 130 6.42 2.75 2.55
CA ILE A 130 6.81 1.39 2.95
C ILE A 130 6.85 1.35 4.47
N ASP A 131 6.15 0.39 5.08
CA ASP A 131 6.08 0.22 6.54
C ASP A 131 5.72 1.52 7.28
N GLN A 132 4.81 2.30 6.70
CA GLN A 132 4.34 3.60 7.21
C GLN A 132 5.40 4.72 7.16
N LEU A 133 6.54 4.48 6.52
CA LEU A 133 7.57 5.48 6.24
C LEU A 133 7.38 6.02 4.81
N PRO A 134 7.20 7.33 4.63
CA PRO A 134 7.19 7.95 3.30
C PRO A 134 8.55 7.75 2.64
N VAL A 135 8.56 7.14 1.45
CA VAL A 135 9.79 6.88 0.70
C VAL A 135 10.03 7.93 -0.36
N GLY A 136 8.97 8.34 -1.08
CA GLY A 136 9.11 9.26 -2.19
C GLY A 136 7.92 9.27 -3.13
N VAL A 137 8.10 9.95 -4.26
CA VAL A 137 7.13 10.02 -5.35
C VAL A 137 7.75 9.40 -6.60
N TYR A 138 7.10 8.37 -7.12
CA TYR A 138 7.44 7.75 -8.39
C TYR A 138 6.70 8.45 -9.53
N ASN A 139 7.41 8.83 -10.58
CA ASN A 139 6.83 9.42 -11.78
C ASN A 139 6.85 8.40 -12.92
N GLU A 140 5.67 7.93 -13.33
CA GLU A 140 5.51 6.86 -14.33
C GLU A 140 6.01 7.26 -15.72
N LYS A 141 5.91 8.54 -16.10
CA LYS A 141 6.37 9.04 -17.41
C LYS A 141 7.88 9.03 -17.54
N THR A 142 8.58 9.33 -16.45
CA THR A 142 10.04 9.43 -16.43
C THR A 142 10.72 8.17 -15.91
N GLY A 143 9.98 7.31 -15.18
CA GLY A 143 10.51 6.14 -14.49
C GLY A 143 11.35 6.48 -13.25
N VAL A 144 11.33 7.74 -12.79
CA VAL A 144 12.18 8.22 -11.69
C VAL A 144 11.42 8.16 -10.37
N LEU A 145 12.04 7.59 -9.34
CA LEU A 145 11.62 7.72 -7.94
C LEU A 145 12.41 8.85 -7.28
N ILE A 146 11.70 9.92 -6.91
CA ILE A 146 12.27 11.03 -6.16
C ILE A 146 12.06 10.74 -4.68
N GLY A 147 13.15 10.42 -3.98
CA GLY A 147 13.12 10.10 -2.56
C GLY A 147 12.80 11.31 -1.68
N CYS A 148 12.05 11.10 -0.60
CA CYS A 148 11.83 12.11 0.43
C CYS A 148 13.09 12.22 1.30
N THR A 149 13.95 13.22 1.06
CA THR A 149 15.05 13.55 1.97
C THR A 149 14.50 14.45 3.09
N GLN A 150 14.38 13.97 4.32
CA GLN A 150 14.12 14.87 5.45
C GLN A 150 15.43 15.58 5.85
N PRO A 151 15.45 16.90 6.16
CA PRO A 151 14.30 17.80 6.39
C PRO A 151 14.32 19.07 5.51
N LYS A 152 13.33 19.23 4.62
CA LYS A 152 12.69 20.53 4.35
C LYS A 152 11.32 20.29 3.70
N ASN A 153 10.38 21.15 4.04
CA ASN A 153 8.93 21.05 3.85
C ASN A 153 8.45 21.09 2.38
N ASP A 154 9.01 20.29 1.48
CA ASP A 154 8.54 20.20 0.10
C ASP A 154 8.30 18.74 -0.30
N CYS A 155 7.09 18.23 -0.03
CA CYS A 155 6.44 17.25 -0.91
C CYS A 155 5.02 17.70 -1.28
#